data_AF-A0A369J8M6-F1
#
_entry.id   AF-A0A369J8M6-F1
#
_cell.length_a   1.000
_cell.length_b   1.000
_cell.length_c   1.000
_cell.angle_alpha   90.00
_cell.angle_beta   90.00
_cell.angle_gamma   90.00
#
_symmetry.space_group_name_H-M   'P 1'
#
loop_
_entity.id
_entity.type
_entity.pdbx_description
1 polymer ?
#
loop_
_entity_poly.entity_id
_entity_poly.type
_entity_poly.pdbx_seq_one_letter_code
_entity_poly.pdbx_strand_id
1 'polypeptide(L)'
;MAILAREDTRSFCGDLTVSYLAEDNCGEGFLKLLRVYLHDDTSFVPTTPITFPYNRNSGSLLPDTTPNDVWRATFELDRDLYICLFVLQTLSSWENKPRPPPSLAIKMPIKGELHPTLNKVFKDALGSSGLKEIKQEIRVGHAAAHRSCESCGAVESRTKFMQCKVCADVLHRRTFYCSKKCQRHDWPSHKRICGKPMTLETARNTAITSTKLAALKYGVERPEISPAM
;
A
#
# COMPACT_ATOMS: atom_id res chain seq x y z
N MET A 1 -6.02 -3.05 12.93
CA MET A 1 -4.99 -2.09 12.45
C MET A 1 -5.27 -1.78 10.99
N ALA A 2 -5.49 -0.52 10.63
CA ALA A 2 -5.67 -0.16 9.22
C ALA A 2 -4.30 -0.23 8.49
N ILE A 3 -4.29 -0.77 7.27
CA ILE A 3 -3.15 -0.76 6.33
C ILE A 3 -2.53 0.65 6.18
N LEU A 4 -3.36 1.67 6.42
CA LEU A 4 -3.08 3.08 6.14
C LEU A 4 -1.95 3.70 6.98
N ALA A 5 -1.63 3.16 8.16
CA ALA A 5 -0.49 3.66 8.95
C ALA A 5 0.88 3.29 8.33
N ARG A 6 0.88 2.44 7.29
CA ARG A 6 2.07 1.92 6.61
C ARG A 6 1.99 2.15 5.10
N GLU A 7 1.25 3.17 4.65
CA GLU A 7 1.12 3.44 3.20
C GLU A 7 2.46 3.79 2.54
N ASP A 8 3.44 4.30 3.29
CA ASP A 8 4.82 4.48 2.80
C ASP A 8 5.45 3.12 2.40
N THR A 9 5.10 2.03 3.10
CA THR A 9 5.54 0.67 2.80
C THR A 9 4.95 0.12 1.50
N ARG A 10 3.80 0.65 1.06
CA ARG A 10 3.13 0.23 -0.18
C ARG A 10 4.02 0.39 -1.40
N SER A 11 4.87 1.41 -1.42
CA SER A 11 5.80 1.67 -2.53
C SER A 11 6.83 0.54 -2.73
N PHE A 12 7.07 -0.28 -1.71
CA PHE A 12 7.91 -1.48 -1.74
C PHE A 12 7.11 -2.77 -1.96
N CYS A 13 5.81 -2.66 -2.21
CA CYS A 13 4.90 -3.79 -2.40
C CYS A 13 4.40 -3.83 -3.84
N GLY A 14 5.30 -3.92 -4.82
CA GLY A 14 4.91 -4.04 -6.23
C GLY A 14 4.06 -5.29 -6.53
N ASP A 15 4.22 -6.32 -5.70
CA ASP A 15 3.42 -7.55 -5.69
C ASP A 15 1.96 -7.34 -5.22
N LEU A 16 1.61 -6.14 -4.72
CA LEU A 16 0.24 -5.79 -4.34
C LEU A 16 -0.44 -4.88 -5.37
N THR A 17 0.14 -4.74 -6.56
CA THR A 17 -0.50 -4.02 -7.67
C THR A 17 -1.68 -4.81 -8.21
N VAL A 18 -2.72 -4.12 -8.70
CA VAL A 18 -3.88 -4.79 -9.32
C VAL A 18 -3.42 -5.68 -10.48
N SER A 19 -2.45 -5.22 -11.27
CA SER A 19 -1.90 -5.99 -12.40
C SER A 19 -1.24 -7.30 -11.95
N TYR A 20 -0.47 -7.29 -10.86
CA TYR A 20 0.14 -8.50 -10.29
C TYR A 20 -0.90 -9.40 -9.64
N LEU A 21 -1.80 -8.83 -8.83
CA LEU A 21 -2.82 -9.61 -8.15
C LEU A 21 -3.79 -10.28 -9.12
N ALA A 22 -4.03 -9.65 -10.26
CA ALA A 22 -4.86 -10.17 -11.35
C ALA A 22 -4.04 -10.89 -12.44
N GLU A 23 -2.76 -11.22 -12.19
CA GLU A 23 -1.89 -11.91 -13.14
C GLU A 23 -2.58 -13.16 -13.69
N ASP A 24 -2.45 -13.33 -15.01
CA ASP A 24 -3.07 -14.38 -15.83
C ASP A 24 -4.61 -14.52 -15.71
N ASN A 25 -5.32 -13.43 -15.34
CA ASN A 25 -6.79 -13.35 -15.23
C ASN A 25 -7.45 -14.31 -14.23
N CYS A 26 -6.70 -15.22 -13.61
CA CYS A 26 -7.20 -16.19 -12.65
C CYS A 26 -6.89 -15.80 -11.21
N GLY A 27 -6.28 -14.63 -10.98
CA GLY A 27 -5.94 -14.15 -9.65
C GLY A 27 -4.77 -14.92 -9.03
N GLU A 28 -3.90 -15.53 -9.85
CA GLU A 28 -2.85 -16.42 -9.36
C GLU A 28 -1.84 -15.68 -8.49
N GLY A 29 -1.54 -14.42 -8.80
CA GLY A 29 -0.72 -13.56 -7.94
C GLY A 29 -1.31 -13.39 -6.54
N PHE A 30 -2.65 -13.25 -6.43
CA PHE A 30 -3.32 -13.22 -5.13
C PHE A 30 -3.31 -14.59 -4.44
N LEU A 31 -3.56 -15.69 -5.16
CA LEU A 31 -3.49 -17.05 -4.61
C LEU A 31 -2.09 -17.38 -4.09
N LYS A 32 -1.04 -16.92 -4.78
CA LYS A 32 0.35 -17.06 -4.34
C LYS A 32 0.61 -16.35 -3.01
N LEU A 33 0.06 -15.15 -2.82
CA LEU A 33 0.12 -14.45 -1.52
C LEU A 33 -0.60 -15.25 -0.44
N LEU A 34 -1.80 -15.76 -0.74
CA LEU A 34 -2.56 -16.58 0.21
C LEU A 34 -1.78 -17.82 0.65
N ARG A 35 -1.17 -18.56 -0.28
CA ARG A 35 -0.37 -19.76 0.05
C ARG A 35 0.85 -19.47 0.94
N VAL A 36 1.41 -18.26 0.87
CA VAL A 36 2.55 -17.87 1.71
C VAL A 36 2.11 -17.46 3.11
N TYR A 37 1.03 -16.70 3.24
CA TYR A 37 0.62 -16.09 4.51
C TYR A 37 -0.55 -16.79 5.23
N LEU A 38 -1.29 -17.67 4.57
CA LEU A 38 -2.29 -18.53 5.20
C LEU A 38 -1.68 -19.91 5.40
N HIS A 39 -1.46 -20.28 6.66
CA HIS A 39 -0.99 -21.61 7.03
C HIS A 39 -2.16 -22.57 7.17
N ASP A 40 -1.99 -23.80 6.69
CA ASP A 40 -2.96 -24.88 6.87
C ASP A 40 -3.08 -25.27 8.35
N ASP A 41 -1.98 -25.20 9.08
CA ASP A 41 -1.93 -25.48 10.52
C ASP A 41 -1.83 -24.19 11.33
N THR A 42 -2.95 -23.78 11.91
CA THR A 42 -3.01 -22.59 12.79
C THR A 42 -2.48 -22.85 14.20
N SER A 43 -2.17 -24.11 14.56
CA SER A 43 -1.56 -24.45 15.85
C SER A 43 -0.05 -24.24 15.84
N PHE A 44 0.56 -24.27 14.65
CA PHE A 44 1.97 -23.97 14.47
C PHE A 44 2.20 -22.45 14.41
N VAL A 45 3.00 -21.94 15.34
CA VAL A 45 3.46 -20.55 15.33
C VAL A 45 4.86 -20.52 14.71
N PRO A 46 5.05 -19.88 13.55
CA PRO A 46 6.37 -19.75 12.93
C PRO A 46 7.39 -19.12 13.88
N THR A 47 8.55 -19.75 14.02
CA THR A 47 9.67 -19.22 14.81
C THR A 47 10.55 -18.24 14.02
N THR A 48 10.42 -18.24 12.71
CA THR A 48 11.06 -17.28 11.80
C THR A 48 9.99 -16.45 11.08
N PRO A 49 10.26 -15.17 10.78
CA PRO A 49 9.36 -14.36 9.99
C PRO A 49 9.11 -14.98 8.61
N ILE A 50 7.86 -15.00 8.19
CA ILE A 50 7.48 -15.41 6.83
C ILE A 50 7.68 -14.24 5.90
N THR A 51 8.45 -14.47 4.85
CA THR A 51 8.79 -13.44 3.88
C THR A 51 8.22 -13.78 2.51
N PHE A 52 7.59 -12.81 1.85
CA PHE A 52 7.22 -12.96 0.45
C PHE A 52 8.38 -12.49 -0.44
N PRO A 53 8.85 -13.26 -1.43
CA PRO A 53 9.96 -12.85 -2.27
C PRO A 53 9.76 -11.44 -2.85
N TYR A 54 10.75 -10.56 -2.67
CA TYR A 54 10.69 -9.21 -3.22
C TYR A 54 10.92 -9.25 -4.72
N ASN A 55 9.90 -8.90 -5.50
CA ASN A 55 10.06 -8.72 -6.93
C ASN A 55 10.74 -7.37 -7.20
N ARG A 56 12.06 -7.40 -7.41
CA ARG A 56 12.88 -6.20 -7.72
C ARG A 56 12.39 -5.43 -8.95
N ASN A 57 11.63 -6.06 -9.84
CA ASN A 57 11.09 -5.42 -11.04
C ASN A 57 9.83 -4.58 -10.75
N SER A 58 9.30 -4.62 -9.52
CA SER A 58 8.09 -3.91 -9.13
C SER A 58 8.26 -3.23 -7.77
N GLY A 59 8.37 -1.89 -7.78
CA GLY A 59 8.47 -1.08 -6.56
C GLY A 59 9.72 -0.20 -6.51
N SER A 60 9.85 0.58 -5.44
CA SER A 60 11.06 1.37 -5.17
C SER A 60 12.25 0.45 -4.92
N LEU A 61 13.42 0.75 -5.50
CA LEU A 61 14.65 0.02 -5.19
C LEU A 61 14.88 0.07 -3.67
N LEU A 62 15.08 -1.10 -3.06
CA LEU A 62 15.63 -1.13 -1.71
C LEU A 62 17.02 -0.47 -1.77
N PRO A 63 17.41 0.32 -0.76
CA PRO A 63 18.75 0.87 -0.72
C PRO A 63 19.76 -0.28 -0.81
N ASP A 64 20.88 -0.06 -1.51
CA ASP A 64 21.99 -1.02 -1.53
C ASP A 64 22.63 -1.08 -0.14
N THR A 65 22.01 -1.83 0.76
CA THR A 65 22.48 -2.06 2.12
C THR A 65 23.32 -3.33 2.17
N THR A 66 24.34 -3.34 3.03
CA THR A 66 25.13 -4.56 3.28
C THR A 66 24.26 -5.67 3.87
N PRO A 67 24.59 -6.96 3.67
CA PRO A 67 23.75 -8.11 4.08
C PRO A 67 23.40 -8.20 5.57
N ASN A 68 24.11 -7.49 6.45
CA ASN A 68 23.90 -7.48 7.91
C ASN A 68 23.17 -6.22 8.41
N ASP A 69 22.54 -5.48 7.51
CA ASP A 69 21.88 -4.23 7.90
C ASP A 69 20.54 -4.51 8.60
N VAL A 70 20.47 -4.12 9.88
CA VAL A 70 19.24 -4.12 10.69
C VAL A 70 18.12 -3.37 9.96
N TRP A 71 18.45 -2.35 9.17
CA TRP A 71 17.48 -1.63 8.35
C TRP A 71 16.83 -2.53 7.32
N ARG A 72 17.61 -3.38 6.63
CA ARG A 72 17.06 -4.29 5.63
C ARG A 72 16.07 -5.27 6.26
N ALA A 73 16.45 -5.89 7.38
CA ALA A 73 15.56 -6.80 8.11
C ALA A 73 14.27 -6.08 8.57
N THR A 74 14.41 -4.83 9.02
CA THR A 74 13.25 -4.00 9.42
C THR A 74 12.34 -3.70 8.22
N PHE A 75 12.90 -3.37 7.06
CA PHE A 75 12.13 -3.13 5.83
C PHE A 75 11.40 -4.39 5.34
N GLU A 76 12.08 -5.55 5.35
CA GLU A 76 11.48 -6.83 4.98
C GLU A 76 10.29 -7.14 5.91
N LEU A 77 10.48 -7.03 7.23
CA LEU A 77 9.42 -7.22 8.22
C LEU A 77 8.24 -6.26 8.05
N ASP A 78 8.52 -4.98 7.82
CA ASP A 78 7.47 -3.97 7.61
C ASP A 78 6.67 -4.25 6.33
N ARG A 79 7.34 -4.68 5.27
CA ARG A 79 6.71 -5.11 4.02
C ARG A 79 5.83 -6.33 4.24
N ASP A 80 6.35 -7.37 4.89
CA ASP A 80 5.59 -8.59 5.14
C ASP A 80 4.37 -8.32 6.02
N LEU A 81 4.51 -7.48 7.05
CA LEU A 81 3.38 -7.03 7.86
C LEU A 81 2.35 -6.24 7.03
N TYR A 82 2.79 -5.39 6.09
CA TYR A 82 1.89 -4.70 5.17
C TYR A 82 1.09 -5.68 4.32
N ILE A 83 1.75 -6.71 3.77
CA ILE A 83 1.11 -7.75 2.96
C ILE A 83 0.12 -8.57 3.80
N CYS A 84 0.49 -8.99 5.01
CA CYS A 84 -0.43 -9.66 5.93
C CYS A 84 -1.68 -8.84 6.20
N LEU A 85 -1.52 -7.53 6.48
CA LEU A 85 -2.63 -6.62 6.69
C LEU A 85 -3.48 -6.50 5.42
N PHE A 86 -2.86 -6.43 4.24
CA PHE A 86 -3.58 -6.44 2.96
C PHE A 86 -4.43 -7.69 2.78
N VAL A 87 -3.86 -8.88 2.98
CA VAL A 87 -4.56 -10.16 2.89
C VAL A 87 -5.72 -10.21 3.88
N LEU A 88 -5.46 -9.94 5.16
CA LEU A 88 -6.47 -9.94 6.23
C LEU A 88 -7.66 -9.04 5.89
N GLN A 89 -7.40 -7.81 5.44
CA GLN A 89 -8.47 -6.87 5.09
C GLN A 89 -9.23 -7.26 3.82
N THR A 90 -8.55 -7.92 2.87
CA THR A 90 -9.20 -8.45 1.67
C THR A 90 -10.14 -9.59 2.03
N LEU A 91 -9.69 -10.55 2.85
CA LEU A 91 -10.52 -11.66 3.33
C LEU A 91 -11.70 -11.17 4.18
N SER A 92 -11.46 -10.20 5.07
CA SER A 92 -12.52 -9.60 5.89
C SER A 92 -13.65 -9.00 5.04
N SER A 93 -13.32 -8.45 3.87
CA SER A 93 -14.31 -7.87 2.97
C SER A 93 -15.26 -8.92 2.37
N TRP A 94 -14.81 -10.16 2.21
CA TRP A 94 -15.65 -11.27 1.76
C TRP A 94 -16.68 -11.69 2.80
N GLU A 95 -16.37 -11.47 4.08
CA GLU A 95 -17.31 -11.67 5.19
C GLU A 95 -18.24 -10.46 5.39
N ASN A 96 -18.27 -9.51 4.44
CA ASN A 96 -18.96 -8.22 4.55
C ASN A 96 -18.55 -7.40 5.78
N LYS A 97 -17.41 -7.71 6.42
CA LYS A 97 -16.87 -6.88 7.48
C LYS A 97 -16.37 -5.60 6.81
N PRO A 98 -16.90 -4.42 7.17
CA PRO A 98 -16.42 -3.19 6.59
C PRO A 98 -14.93 -3.09 6.91
N ARG A 99 -14.13 -2.69 5.90
CA ARG A 99 -12.75 -2.30 6.17
C ARG A 99 -12.82 -1.34 7.35
N PRO A 100 -12.05 -1.57 8.43
CA PRO A 100 -11.99 -0.62 9.52
C PRO A 100 -11.79 0.73 8.86
N PRO A 101 -12.57 1.76 9.24
CA PRO A 101 -12.24 3.09 8.78
C PRO A 101 -10.73 3.27 9.02
N PRO A 102 -10.01 4.09 8.22
CA PRO A 102 -8.80 4.66 8.76
C PRO A 102 -9.19 5.02 10.17
N SER A 103 -8.58 4.39 11.18
CA SER A 103 -8.96 4.75 12.52
C SER A 103 -8.68 6.27 12.60
N LEU A 104 -8.76 6.86 13.76
CA LEU A 104 -7.69 7.82 14.04
C LEU A 104 -6.35 7.04 14.08
N ALA A 105 -6.03 6.27 13.01
CA ALA A 105 -4.78 5.72 12.60
C ALA A 105 -3.94 6.94 12.65
N ILE A 106 -3.28 7.05 13.81
CA ILE A 106 -2.10 7.81 14.08
C ILE A 106 -1.93 8.75 12.91
N LYS A 107 -2.58 9.92 12.97
CA LYS A 107 -2.23 10.98 12.04
C LYS A 107 -0.76 11.16 12.31
N MET A 108 0.10 10.47 11.56
CA MET A 108 1.46 10.87 11.38
C MET A 108 1.25 12.17 10.65
N PRO A 109 1.34 13.31 11.34
CA PRO A 109 1.09 14.57 10.70
C PRO A 109 1.99 14.58 9.48
N ILE A 110 1.46 15.11 8.38
CA ILE A 110 2.23 15.31 7.14
C ILE A 110 3.53 16.10 7.42
N LYS A 111 3.65 16.70 8.61
CA LYS A 111 4.83 17.37 9.16
C LYS A 111 5.88 16.45 9.81
N GLY A 112 5.77 15.13 9.72
CA GLY A 112 6.76 14.20 10.30
C GLY A 112 6.74 14.17 11.83
N GLU A 113 5.57 14.32 12.45
CA GLU A 113 5.47 14.19 13.91
C GLU A 113 5.10 12.75 14.30
N LEU A 114 5.78 12.21 15.31
CA LEU A 114 5.47 10.92 15.90
C LEU A 114 4.07 10.92 16.53
N HIS A 115 3.41 9.76 16.54
CA HIS A 115 2.19 9.55 17.34
C HIS A 115 2.43 9.86 18.82
N PRO A 116 1.45 10.37 19.59
CA PRO A 116 1.60 10.54 21.04
C PRO A 116 2.04 9.26 21.78
N THR A 117 1.51 8.09 21.41
CA THR A 117 1.92 6.82 22.02
C THR A 117 3.38 6.48 21.73
N LEU A 118 3.81 6.63 20.47
CA LEU A 118 5.21 6.37 20.09
C LEU A 118 6.15 7.41 20.71
N ASN A 119 5.74 8.67 20.75
CA ASN A 119 6.46 9.72 21.48
C ASN A 119 6.71 9.33 22.93
N LYS A 120 5.69 8.80 23.62
CA LYS A 120 5.81 8.35 25.00
C LYS A 120 6.81 7.19 25.11
N VAL A 121 6.65 6.15 24.28
CA VAL A 121 7.55 4.98 24.27
C VAL A 121 9.00 5.41 24.02
N PHE A 122 9.26 6.23 23.00
CA PHE A 122 10.61 6.72 22.72
C PHE A 122 11.15 7.65 23.80
N LYS A 123 10.30 8.50 24.40
CA LYS A 123 10.72 9.36 25.52
C LYS A 123 11.12 8.53 26.74
N ASP A 124 10.35 7.49 27.05
CA ASP A 124 10.58 6.62 28.20
C ASP A 124 11.85 5.77 27.97
N ALA A 125 12.11 5.32 26.74
CA ALA A 125 13.26 4.49 26.39
C ALA A 125 14.57 5.28 26.17
N LEU A 126 14.51 6.46 25.55
CA LEU A 126 15.69 7.19 25.04
C LEU A 126 15.87 8.57 25.68
N GLY A 127 14.95 8.96 26.55
CA GLY A 127 14.91 10.30 27.13
C GLY A 127 14.50 11.39 26.14
N SER A 128 14.50 12.64 26.62
CA SER A 128 14.04 13.79 25.83
C SER A 128 15.02 14.19 24.72
N SER A 129 16.33 13.92 24.87
CA SER A 129 17.33 14.18 23.82
C SER A 129 17.18 13.21 22.65
N GLY A 130 17.17 11.91 22.92
CA GLY A 130 16.99 10.88 21.88
C GLY A 130 15.67 11.04 21.12
N LEU A 131 14.58 11.39 21.81
CA LEU A 131 13.31 11.72 21.12
C LEU A 131 13.44 12.92 20.16
N LYS A 132 14.21 13.95 20.52
CA LYS A 132 14.43 15.12 19.63
C LYS A 132 15.24 14.72 18.40
N GLU A 133 16.26 13.89 18.57
CA GLU A 133 17.08 13.36 17.48
C GLU A 133 16.23 12.53 16.50
N ILE A 134 15.46 11.56 17.00
CA ILE A 134 14.54 10.75 16.18
C ILE A 134 13.54 11.63 15.43
N LYS A 135 12.94 12.62 16.11
CA LYS A 135 12.02 13.56 15.44
C LYS A 135 12.71 14.34 14.34
N GLN A 136 13.95 14.77 14.57
CA GLN A 136 14.72 15.50 13.58
C GLN A 136 15.04 14.61 12.38
N GLU A 137 15.47 13.37 12.60
CA GLU A 137 15.70 12.39 11.54
C GLU A 137 14.45 12.10 10.73
N ILE A 138 13.29 11.90 11.37
CA ILE A 138 12.01 11.70 10.68
C ILE A 138 11.66 12.92 9.81
N ARG A 139 11.87 14.14 10.30
CA ARG A 139 11.63 15.37 9.52
C ARG A 139 12.58 15.49 8.34
N VAL A 140 13.87 15.21 8.55
CA VAL A 140 14.89 15.24 7.50
C VAL A 140 14.57 14.19 6.43
N GLY A 141 14.27 12.96 6.84
CA GLY A 141 13.86 11.88 5.96
C GLY A 141 12.59 12.21 5.18
N HIS A 142 11.57 12.80 5.83
CA HIS A 142 10.35 13.25 5.16
C HIS A 142 10.62 14.38 4.15
N ALA A 143 11.53 15.31 4.45
CA ALA A 143 11.92 16.38 3.54
C ALA A 143 12.75 15.87 2.36
N ALA A 144 13.56 14.82 2.58
CA ALA A 144 14.39 14.17 1.57
C ALA A 144 13.68 13.04 0.80
N ALA A 145 12.47 12.65 1.21
CA ALA A 145 11.74 11.56 0.58
C ALA A 145 11.49 11.87 -0.91
N HIS A 146 12.07 11.04 -1.78
CA HIS A 146 11.85 11.13 -3.21
C HIS A 146 10.38 10.88 -3.53
N ARG A 147 9.74 11.88 -4.13
CA ARG A 147 8.35 11.75 -4.60
C ARG A 147 8.38 11.43 -6.08
N SER A 148 7.67 10.40 -6.50
CA SER A 148 7.54 10.06 -7.91
C SER A 148 6.15 10.43 -8.43
N CYS A 149 6.09 10.74 -9.72
CA CYS A 149 4.81 10.97 -10.41
C CYS A 149 4.14 9.62 -10.67
N GLU A 150 2.92 9.43 -10.19
CA GLU A 150 2.17 8.17 -10.37
C GLU A 150 1.84 7.88 -11.84
N SER A 151 1.80 8.91 -12.69
CA SER A 151 1.48 8.76 -14.11
C SER A 151 2.70 8.44 -14.98
N CYS A 152 3.89 8.95 -14.67
CA CYS A 152 5.04 8.89 -15.57
C CYS A 152 6.35 8.46 -14.90
N GLY A 153 6.33 8.18 -13.59
CA GLY A 153 7.49 7.74 -12.82
C GLY A 153 8.57 8.81 -12.58
N ALA A 154 8.45 9.99 -13.17
CA ALA A 154 9.42 11.08 -12.97
C ALA A 154 9.60 11.36 -11.47
N VAL A 155 10.84 11.56 -11.03
CA VAL A 155 11.17 11.87 -9.64
C VAL A 155 11.15 13.39 -9.41
N GLU A 156 10.61 13.81 -8.27
CA GLU A 156 10.52 15.21 -7.86
C GLU A 156 11.91 15.80 -7.73
N SER A 157 12.16 16.88 -8.47
CA SER A 157 13.41 17.62 -8.44
C SER A 157 13.21 18.96 -7.72
N ARG A 158 13.64 20.08 -8.30
CA ARG A 158 13.43 21.42 -7.72
C ARG A 158 11.96 21.84 -7.70
N THR A 159 11.16 21.35 -8.64
CA THR A 159 9.73 21.68 -8.71
C THR A 159 8.93 20.67 -7.90
N LYS A 160 8.26 21.14 -6.86
CA LYS A 160 7.36 20.32 -6.06
C LYS A 160 6.20 19.80 -6.91
N PHE A 161 5.98 18.51 -6.86
CA PHE A 161 4.84 17.82 -7.43
C PHE A 161 3.57 18.15 -6.66
N MET A 162 2.45 18.09 -7.37
CA MET A 162 1.13 18.29 -6.78
C MET A 162 0.64 17.00 -6.15
N GLN A 163 0.07 17.09 -4.95
CA GLN A 163 -0.54 15.96 -4.27
C GLN A 163 -2.06 15.90 -4.56
N CYS A 164 -2.61 14.70 -4.73
CA CYS A 164 -4.05 14.51 -4.76
C CYS A 164 -4.66 14.80 -3.37
N LYS A 165 -5.39 15.93 -3.26
CA LYS A 165 -6.00 16.38 -2.00
C LYS A 165 -6.95 15.34 -1.39
N VAL A 166 -7.79 14.69 -2.21
CA VAL A 166 -8.73 13.68 -1.71
C VAL A 166 -7.99 12.48 -1.12
N CYS A 167 -6.93 12.00 -1.78
CA CYS A 167 -6.12 10.92 -1.25
C CYS A 167 -5.40 11.32 0.05
N ALA A 168 -4.89 12.55 0.13
CA ALA A 168 -4.24 13.05 1.33
C ALA A 168 -5.22 13.18 2.52
N ASP A 169 -6.41 13.73 2.26
CA ASP A 169 -7.37 14.10 3.30
C ASP A 169 -8.20 12.90 3.76
N VAL A 170 -8.66 12.05 2.82
CA VAL A 170 -9.61 10.96 3.10
C VAL A 170 -8.90 9.63 3.35
N LEU A 171 -7.85 9.35 2.58
CA LEU A 171 -7.15 8.06 2.62
C LEU A 171 -5.78 8.14 3.30
N HIS A 172 -5.32 9.34 3.65
CA HIS A 172 -3.96 9.59 4.14
C HIS A 172 -2.86 9.00 3.25
N ARG A 173 -3.11 9.00 1.92
CA ARG A 173 -2.19 8.51 0.90
C ARG A 173 -1.43 9.65 0.23
N ARG A 174 -0.14 9.40 0.00
CA ARG A 174 0.76 10.28 -0.74
C ARG A 174 0.78 9.92 -2.22
N THR A 175 -0.15 10.49 -2.98
CA THR A 175 -0.22 10.34 -4.45
C THR A 175 0.21 11.66 -5.09
N PHE A 176 1.32 11.64 -5.82
CA PHE A 176 1.93 12.84 -6.41
C PHE A 176 1.91 12.84 -7.94
N TYR A 177 1.83 14.03 -8.52
CA TYR A 177 1.88 14.25 -9.96
C TYR A 177 2.74 15.45 -10.31
N CYS A 178 3.62 15.30 -11.29
CA CYS A 178 4.46 16.40 -11.77
C CYS A 178 3.67 17.49 -12.49
N SER A 179 2.46 17.18 -12.98
CA SER A 179 1.62 18.13 -13.73
C SER A 179 0.14 17.74 -13.72
N LYS A 180 -0.74 18.70 -14.05
CA LYS A 180 -2.19 18.44 -14.17
C LYS A 180 -2.47 17.50 -15.34
N LYS A 181 -1.61 17.52 -16.37
CA LYS A 181 -1.66 16.60 -17.51
C LYS A 181 -1.46 15.15 -17.04
N CYS A 182 -0.42 14.89 -16.24
CA CYS A 182 -0.17 13.57 -15.64
C CYS A 182 -1.32 13.13 -14.72
N GLN A 183 -1.84 14.02 -13.87
CA GLN A 183 -2.99 13.71 -13.04
C GLN A 183 -4.24 13.32 -13.86
N ARG A 184 -4.54 14.05 -14.94
CA ARG A 184 -5.67 13.74 -15.83
C ARG A 184 -5.44 12.44 -16.60
N HIS A 185 -4.20 12.16 -17.01
CA HIS A 185 -3.85 10.94 -17.71
C HIS A 185 -4.04 9.69 -16.82
N ASP A 186 -3.60 9.75 -15.56
CA ASP A 186 -3.79 8.67 -14.59
C ASP A 186 -5.21 8.64 -13.98
N TRP A 187 -6.03 9.68 -14.18
CA TRP A 187 -7.38 9.73 -13.59
C TRP A 187 -8.27 8.50 -13.85
N PRO A 188 -8.31 7.88 -15.04
CA PRO A 188 -9.10 6.67 -15.29
C PRO A 188 -8.75 5.48 -14.38
N SER A 189 -7.47 5.31 -14.00
CA SER A 189 -6.97 4.33 -13.04
C SER A 189 -7.10 4.85 -11.60
N HIS A 190 -6.68 6.08 -11.36
CA HIS A 190 -6.67 6.68 -10.03
C HIS A 190 -8.06 6.81 -9.42
N LYS A 191 -9.09 7.20 -10.20
CA LYS A 191 -10.46 7.44 -9.68
C LYS A 191 -11.07 6.23 -8.96
N ARG A 192 -10.58 5.02 -9.23
CA ARG A 192 -11.03 3.76 -8.63
C ARG A 192 -10.50 3.58 -7.20
N ILE A 193 -9.37 4.22 -6.91
CA ILE A 193 -8.64 4.12 -5.64
C ILE A 193 -8.52 5.48 -4.95
N CYS A 194 -8.97 6.55 -5.59
CA CYS A 194 -9.12 7.89 -5.04
C CYS A 194 -10.34 7.84 -4.14
N GLY A 195 -10.21 8.10 -2.84
CA GLY A 195 -11.30 8.00 -1.86
C GLY A 195 -12.45 9.00 -2.05
N LYS A 196 -12.61 9.52 -3.27
CA LYS A 196 -13.72 10.36 -3.68
C LYS A 196 -15.00 9.52 -3.60
N PRO A 197 -16.05 10.00 -2.91
CA PRO A 197 -17.32 9.31 -2.87
C PRO A 197 -17.83 8.99 -4.28
N MET A 198 -18.32 7.77 -4.46
CA MET A 198 -18.90 7.27 -5.70
C MET A 198 -20.26 6.65 -5.41
N THR A 199 -21.17 6.72 -6.38
CA THR A 199 -22.42 5.94 -6.32
C THR A 199 -22.12 4.45 -6.49
N LEU A 200 -22.99 3.60 -5.96
CA LEU A 200 -22.90 2.14 -6.13
C LEU A 200 -22.78 1.75 -7.61
N GLU A 201 -23.57 2.40 -8.47
CA GLU A 201 -23.55 2.20 -9.92
C GLU A 201 -22.19 2.57 -10.53
N THR A 202 -21.64 3.73 -10.17
CA THR A 202 -20.32 4.17 -10.64
C THR A 202 -19.22 3.20 -10.18
N ALA A 203 -19.29 2.74 -8.93
CA ALA A 203 -18.34 1.78 -8.38
C ALA A 203 -18.39 0.44 -9.13
N ARG A 204 -19.60 -0.10 -9.38
CA ARG A 204 -19.81 -1.34 -10.15
C ARG A 204 -19.26 -1.24 -11.57
N ASN A 205 -19.65 -0.18 -12.30
CA ASN A 205 -19.21 0.02 -13.69
C ASN A 205 -17.68 0.15 -13.80
N THR A 206 -17.07 0.80 -12.81
CA THR A 206 -15.62 1.00 -12.74
C THR A 206 -14.87 -0.31 -12.45
N ALA A 207 -15.42 -1.17 -11.59
CA ALA A 207 -14.82 -2.48 -11.29
C ALA A 207 -14.96 -3.47 -12.46
N ILE A 208 -16.15 -3.58 -13.05
CA ILE A 208 -16.47 -4.58 -14.09
C ILE A 208 -15.72 -4.32 -15.42
N THR A 209 -15.53 -3.05 -15.79
CA THR A 209 -14.80 -2.69 -17.02
C THR A 209 -13.36 -3.22 -16.99
N SER A 210 -12.75 -3.31 -15.80
CA SER A 210 -11.42 -3.89 -15.61
C SER A 210 -11.40 -5.38 -15.93
N THR A 211 -12.40 -6.12 -15.48
CA THR A 211 -12.52 -7.57 -15.73
C THR A 211 -12.79 -7.87 -17.20
N LYS A 212 -13.60 -7.04 -17.88
CA LYS A 212 -13.93 -7.24 -19.30
C LYS A 212 -12.74 -6.94 -20.22
N LEU A 213 -11.99 -5.88 -19.94
CA LEU A 213 -10.74 -5.57 -20.65
C LEU A 213 -9.67 -6.65 -20.42
N ALA A 214 -9.59 -7.18 -19.20
CA ALA A 214 -8.69 -8.27 -18.89
C ALA A 214 -9.11 -9.57 -19.62
N ALA A 215 -10.39 -9.95 -19.57
CA ALA A 215 -10.92 -11.11 -20.30
C ALA A 215 -10.66 -11.03 -21.81
N LEU A 216 -10.87 -9.86 -22.43
CA LEU A 216 -10.58 -9.63 -23.86
C LEU A 216 -9.09 -9.75 -24.20
N LYS A 217 -8.21 -9.32 -23.29
CA LYS A 217 -6.77 -9.30 -23.53
C LYS A 217 -6.13 -10.69 -23.43
N TYR A 218 -6.69 -11.59 -22.63
CA TYR A 218 -6.13 -12.93 -22.39
C TYR A 218 -7.06 -14.09 -22.80
N GLY A 219 -8.13 -13.81 -23.56
CA GLY A 219 -9.00 -14.85 -24.12
C GLY A 219 -9.74 -15.71 -23.09
N VAL A 220 -10.00 -15.18 -21.88
CA VAL A 220 -10.69 -15.91 -20.83
C VAL A 220 -12.19 -15.73 -21.00
N GLU A 221 -12.88 -16.75 -21.49
CA GLU A 221 -14.34 -16.81 -21.48
C GLU A 221 -14.83 -16.80 -20.04
N ARG A 222 -15.80 -15.92 -19.74
CA ARG A 222 -16.40 -15.84 -18.40
C ARG A 222 -17.15 -17.15 -18.12
N PRO A 223 -16.97 -17.77 -16.93
CA PRO A 223 -17.97 -18.70 -16.44
C PRO A 223 -19.30 -17.96 -16.31
N GLU A 224 -20.36 -18.48 -16.92
CA GLU A 224 -21.71 -17.98 -16.70
C GLU A 224 -22.07 -18.23 -15.23
N ILE A 225 -21.98 -17.17 -14.42
CA ILE A 225 -22.53 -17.20 -13.06
C ILE A 225 -24.05 -17.12 -13.22
N SER A 226 -24.67 -18.29 -13.27
CA SER A 226 -26.13 -18.41 -13.18
C SER A 226 -26.58 -17.78 -11.86
N PRO A 227 -27.71 -17.04 -11.83
CA PRO A 227 -28.24 -16.51 -10.58
C PRO A 227 -28.58 -17.69 -9.67
N ALA A 228 -28.02 -17.70 -8.46
CA ALA A 228 -28.47 -18.62 -7.42
C ALA A 228 -29.95 -18.33 -7.15
N MET A 229 -30.80 -19.35 -7.35
CA MET A 229 -32.22 -19.34 -6.96
C MET A 229 -32.35 -19.48 -5.45
#